data_AF-W4AM60-F1
#
_entry.id   AF-W4AM60-F1
#
_cell.length_a   1.000
_cell.length_b   1.000
_cell.length_c   1.000
_cell.angle_alpha   90.00
_cell.angle_beta   90.00
_cell.angle_gamma   90.00
#
_symmetry.space_group_name_H-M   'P 1'
#
loop_
_entity.id
_entity.type
_entity.pdbx_description
1 polymer ?
#
loop_
_entity_poly.entity_id
_entity_poly.type
_entity_poly.pdbx_seq_one_letter_code
_entity_poly.pdbx_strand_id
1 'polypeptide(L)'
;MGAFGGFIQTNKGRNLQAKAETGTQLKFTRMGVGDGQLSGQSIPSLNRLISEKKSLPITRLKTQLPAQAIVGAVLSNQDVTTGFYFREMGIFAEDPDEGEILYAYGNSGSGAAEYISAGGTADIIEKTIDMIVTFGQAQNVSAVIDSSLVYVTHEELAEALDGLGTPSGTASGTVVNGNTVYTATLSPAITTLKAFQRVVVKTNVASTGAPTFNFNGLGAKTALKANGSPASFKANGVYTLVYDGTAFILQGEGGEVGTATAGDVLAGKTFPGEDGLITGTMPNLTGIRTATGVSKWPDNALAVYPEKGYQKGGAGDGEIKVTTAQLQAAEAALRSENIKNGANIYGVPGKSTVVDTADAVLDPQYLLVGQSGYDDGVKKTGQMRNLSAENNHMPGLEKTVWPGDRYFIRPPRGFIDGNTWVTAAEPQLIASNIRNGANIGGIIGNLIEGRPTIQGTISAPYTNDPITIPVSFQPICIVLTQGTGSGATGHGQVLGMIRQAGASGSGPVLRYMFSSSDIDWTACSYSQANGTIRLSYFGTWQYGGTWNYIIYAR
;
A
#
# COMPACT_ATOMS: atom_id res chain seq x y z
N MET A 1 29.34 17.42 -99.73
CA MET A 1 28.08 18.09 -100.10
C MET A 1 28.32 18.88 -101.36
N GLY A 2 27.38 18.85 -102.30
CA GLY A 2 27.44 19.76 -103.42
C GLY A 2 27.48 21.20 -102.95
N ALA A 3 28.39 21.99 -103.50
CA ALA A 3 28.53 23.40 -103.15
C ALA A 3 27.32 24.16 -103.70
N PHE A 4 26.25 24.28 -102.90
CA PHE A 4 25.18 25.22 -103.19
C PHE A 4 25.74 26.63 -102.97
N GLY A 5 25.76 27.46 -104.02
CA GLY A 5 26.32 28.82 -104.00
C GLY A 5 25.54 29.85 -103.16
N GLY A 6 24.84 29.38 -102.12
CA GLY A 6 23.86 30.13 -101.33
C GLY A 6 22.41 29.83 -101.75
N PHE A 7 21.49 30.09 -100.82
CA PHE A 7 20.05 30.06 -101.07
C PHE A 7 19.55 31.47 -101.34
N ILE A 8 18.78 31.66 -102.40
CA ILE A 8 18.20 32.94 -102.79
C ILE A 8 16.70 32.88 -102.56
N GLN A 9 16.15 33.90 -101.89
CA GLN A 9 14.71 34.03 -101.67
C GLN A 9 13.97 34.31 -102.98
N THR A 10 12.84 33.63 -103.16
CA THR A 10 11.93 33.90 -104.28
C THR A 10 11.18 35.22 -104.06
N ASN A 11 10.52 35.74 -105.10
CA ASN A 11 9.63 36.91 -104.97
C ASN A 11 8.53 36.63 -103.94
N LYS A 12 7.97 35.41 -103.93
CA LYS A 12 6.98 34.98 -102.94
C LYS A 12 7.56 34.89 -101.53
N GLY A 13 8.77 34.35 -101.39
CA GLY A 13 9.48 34.28 -100.11
C GLY A 13 9.77 35.66 -99.51
N ARG A 14 10.17 36.63 -100.33
CA ARG A 14 10.34 38.02 -99.89
C ARG A 14 9.02 38.67 -99.45
N ASN A 15 7.94 38.41 -100.16
CA ASN A 15 6.62 38.92 -99.79
C ASN A 15 6.15 38.33 -98.45
N LEU A 16 6.31 37.01 -98.25
CA LEU A 16 6.00 36.36 -96.98
C LEU A 16 6.90 36.87 -95.84
N GLN A 17 8.18 37.13 -96.11
CA GLN A 17 9.06 37.75 -95.12
C GLN A 17 8.56 39.15 -94.72
N ALA A 18 8.14 39.98 -95.67
CA ALA A 18 7.58 41.30 -95.36
C ALA A 18 6.31 41.21 -94.50
N LYS A 19 5.46 40.20 -94.74
CA LYS A 19 4.29 39.91 -93.87
C LYS A 19 4.72 39.42 -92.48
N ALA A 20 5.81 38.67 -92.39
CA ALA A 20 6.35 38.21 -91.11
C ALA A 20 6.93 39.35 -90.27
N GLU A 21 7.53 40.35 -90.91
CA GLU A 21 8.02 41.57 -90.26
C GLU A 21 6.89 42.45 -89.71
N THR A 22 5.66 42.33 -90.24
CA THR A 22 4.46 43.00 -89.71
C THR A 22 3.68 42.18 -88.67
N GLY A 23 4.21 41.02 -88.23
CA GLY A 23 3.68 40.21 -87.14
C GLY A 23 3.09 38.86 -87.54
N THR A 24 3.05 38.52 -88.83
CA THR A 24 2.61 37.19 -89.29
C THR A 24 3.62 36.12 -88.88
N GLN A 25 3.17 34.94 -88.45
CA GLN A 25 4.08 33.84 -88.13
C GLN A 25 4.73 33.30 -89.42
N LEU A 26 6.06 33.27 -89.47
CA LEU A 26 6.77 32.59 -90.56
C LEU A 26 6.78 31.09 -90.25
N LYS A 27 5.97 30.32 -90.98
CA LYS A 27 5.79 28.88 -90.76
C LYS A 27 6.39 28.08 -91.91
N PHE A 28 7.53 27.44 -91.67
CA PHE A 28 8.13 26.51 -92.64
C PHE A 28 7.39 25.17 -92.62
N THR A 29 7.13 24.62 -93.81
CA THR A 29 6.31 23.41 -93.97
C THR A 29 7.15 22.18 -94.28
N ARG A 30 8.11 22.30 -95.20
CA ARG A 30 8.97 21.21 -95.67
C ARG A 30 10.20 21.74 -96.39
N MET A 31 11.19 20.88 -96.59
CA MET A 31 12.29 21.11 -97.55
C MET A 31 12.09 20.19 -98.75
N GLY A 32 12.33 20.67 -99.96
CA GLY A 32 12.32 19.83 -101.16
C GLY A 32 13.73 19.68 -101.71
N VAL A 33 14.04 18.52 -102.29
CA VAL A 33 15.30 18.23 -102.99
C VAL A 33 15.03 17.62 -104.36
N GLY A 34 15.89 17.91 -105.34
CA GLY A 34 15.69 17.47 -106.71
C GLY A 34 16.94 17.48 -107.57
N ASP A 35 16.76 17.16 -108.86
CA ASP A 35 17.81 17.14 -109.89
C ASP A 35 17.68 18.28 -110.93
N GLY A 36 16.80 19.24 -110.67
CA GLY A 36 16.58 20.39 -111.54
C GLY A 36 17.84 21.20 -111.84
N GLN A 37 17.97 21.64 -113.09
CA GLN A 37 19.09 22.46 -113.57
C GLN A 37 18.55 23.83 -114.01
N LEU A 38 19.23 24.90 -113.62
CA LEU A 38 18.96 26.23 -114.15
C LEU A 38 19.42 26.31 -115.62
N SER A 39 18.50 26.72 -116.51
CA SER A 39 18.69 26.91 -117.94
C SER A 39 18.19 28.30 -118.37
N GLY A 40 18.64 29.33 -117.63
CA GLY A 40 18.29 30.74 -117.85
C GLY A 40 17.15 31.29 -116.98
N GLN A 41 16.51 30.47 -116.14
CA GLN A 41 15.50 30.93 -115.19
C GLN A 41 16.14 31.80 -114.09
N SER A 42 15.42 32.87 -113.70
CA SER A 42 15.78 33.68 -112.53
C SER A 42 15.22 33.04 -111.26
N ILE A 43 16.08 32.79 -110.25
CA ILE A 43 15.66 32.18 -108.98
C ILE A 43 14.53 32.97 -108.30
N PRO A 44 14.56 34.32 -108.24
CA PRO A 44 13.44 35.11 -107.73
C PRO A 44 12.07 34.82 -108.36
N SER A 45 12.01 34.39 -109.63
CA SER A 45 10.74 34.10 -110.31
C SER A 45 10.24 32.66 -110.12
N LEU A 46 10.98 31.79 -109.44
CA LEU A 46 10.58 30.41 -109.23
C LEU A 46 9.45 30.30 -108.20
N ASN A 47 8.43 29.51 -108.52
CA ASN A 47 7.30 29.22 -107.64
C ASN A 47 7.29 27.77 -107.12
N ARG A 48 8.19 26.93 -107.62
CA ARG A 48 8.37 25.50 -107.30
C ARG A 48 9.79 25.07 -107.68
N LEU A 49 10.24 23.92 -107.19
CA LEU A 49 11.46 23.29 -107.69
C LEU A 49 11.30 22.90 -109.16
N ILE A 50 12.41 22.89 -109.90
CA ILE A 50 12.40 22.62 -111.36
C ILE A 50 12.08 21.14 -111.63
N SER A 51 12.64 20.23 -110.82
CA SER A 51 12.38 18.80 -110.80
C SER A 51 12.57 18.23 -109.39
N GLU A 52 11.57 18.42 -108.53
CA GLU A 52 11.54 17.82 -107.19
C GLU A 52 11.55 16.29 -107.27
N LYS A 53 12.42 15.65 -106.49
CA LYS A 53 12.51 14.18 -106.37
C LYS A 53 12.12 13.68 -105.00
N LYS A 54 12.33 14.46 -103.94
CA LYS A 54 11.95 14.10 -102.58
C LYS A 54 11.55 15.34 -101.78
N SER A 55 10.43 15.22 -101.09
CA SER A 55 10.02 16.15 -100.03
C SER A 55 10.52 15.62 -98.70
N LEU A 56 11.13 16.48 -97.91
CA LEU A 56 11.73 16.18 -96.62
C LEU A 56 10.95 16.91 -95.53
N PRO A 57 10.37 16.19 -94.55
CA PRO A 57 9.78 16.85 -93.39
C PRO A 57 10.86 17.59 -92.61
N ILE A 58 10.47 18.70 -91.98
CA ILE A 58 11.36 19.43 -91.08
C ILE A 58 11.51 18.61 -89.81
N THR A 59 12.74 18.27 -89.45
CA THR A 59 13.07 17.50 -88.24
C THR A 59 13.71 18.37 -87.15
N ARG A 60 14.16 19.58 -87.50
CA ARG A 60 14.74 20.54 -86.56
C ARG A 60 14.35 21.98 -86.88
N LEU A 61 14.02 22.74 -85.85
CA LEU A 61 13.94 24.20 -85.90
C LEU A 61 14.66 24.77 -84.69
N LYS A 62 15.72 25.54 -84.91
CA LYS A 62 16.43 26.27 -83.86
C LYS A 62 16.48 27.74 -84.21
N THR A 63 15.82 28.58 -83.41
CA THR A 63 15.93 30.03 -83.54
C THR A 63 17.25 30.50 -82.94
N GLN A 64 18.00 31.31 -83.69
CA GLN A 64 19.23 31.95 -83.27
C GLN A 64 19.01 33.46 -83.28
N LEU A 65 18.85 34.03 -82.09
CA LEU A 65 18.67 35.46 -81.92
C LEU A 65 19.90 36.23 -82.42
N PRO A 66 19.74 37.39 -83.06
CA PRO A 66 18.48 38.13 -83.22
C PRO A 66 17.70 37.88 -84.53
N ALA A 67 18.25 37.14 -85.50
CA ALA A 67 17.77 37.25 -86.90
C ALA A 67 17.90 35.98 -87.75
N GLN A 68 18.21 34.83 -87.14
CA GLN A 68 18.44 33.58 -87.88
C GLN A 68 17.56 32.45 -87.34
N ALA A 69 17.16 31.54 -88.23
CA ALA A 69 16.62 30.25 -87.87
C ALA A 69 17.36 29.16 -88.64
N ILE A 70 17.75 28.10 -87.95
CA ILE A 70 18.25 26.89 -88.55
C ILE A 70 17.06 25.95 -88.72
N VAL A 71 16.74 25.64 -89.98
CA VAL A 71 15.72 24.66 -90.35
C VAL A 71 16.42 23.42 -90.86
N GLY A 72 16.27 22.31 -90.14
CA GLY A 72 16.93 21.05 -90.44
C GLY A 72 15.96 19.99 -90.96
N ALA A 73 16.41 19.19 -91.91
CA ALA A 73 15.72 18.00 -92.41
C ALA A 73 16.72 16.85 -92.63
N VAL A 74 16.22 15.63 -92.72
CA VAL A 74 17.05 14.44 -93.02
C VAL A 74 16.74 13.92 -94.42
N LEU A 75 17.77 13.88 -95.27
CA LEU A 75 17.70 13.19 -96.56
C LEU A 75 18.12 11.73 -96.37
N SER A 76 17.16 10.81 -96.52
CA SER A 76 17.38 9.37 -96.56
C SER A 76 17.10 8.80 -97.95
N ASN A 77 17.94 7.88 -98.42
CA ASN A 77 17.74 7.18 -99.70
C ASN A 77 16.78 5.98 -99.63
N GLN A 78 16.26 5.61 -98.46
CA GLN A 78 15.43 4.40 -98.30
C GLN A 78 14.18 4.39 -99.21
N ASP A 79 13.49 5.53 -99.34
CA ASP A 79 12.29 5.64 -100.20
C ASP A 79 12.61 6.17 -101.61
N VAL A 80 13.89 6.29 -101.99
CA VAL A 80 14.28 6.75 -103.33
C VAL A 80 14.23 5.56 -104.28
N THR A 81 13.31 5.54 -105.23
CA THR A 81 13.16 4.43 -106.18
C THR A 81 14.06 4.57 -107.40
N THR A 82 14.37 5.80 -107.81
CA THR A 82 15.29 6.12 -108.92
C THR A 82 16.33 7.11 -108.40
N GLY A 83 17.60 6.72 -108.46
CA GLY A 83 18.70 7.59 -108.02
C GLY A 83 18.78 8.86 -108.85
N PHE A 84 19.17 9.97 -108.23
CA PHE A 84 19.19 11.29 -108.85
C PHE A 84 20.42 12.09 -108.41
N TYR A 85 20.86 13.02 -109.25
CA TYR A 85 21.89 13.98 -108.86
C TYR A 85 21.25 15.09 -108.05
N PHE A 86 21.61 15.21 -106.78
CA PHE A 86 21.12 16.26 -105.90
C PHE A 86 21.67 17.61 -106.35
N ARG A 87 20.84 18.35 -107.09
CA ARG A 87 21.21 19.62 -107.76
C ARG A 87 20.43 20.80 -107.27
N GLU A 88 19.21 20.60 -106.79
CA GLU A 88 18.39 21.69 -106.28
C GLU A 88 17.82 21.36 -104.92
N MET A 89 17.67 22.40 -104.11
CA MET A 89 16.98 22.35 -102.84
C MET A 89 16.15 23.60 -102.68
N GLY A 90 14.99 23.46 -102.04
CA GLY A 90 14.19 24.59 -101.61
C GLY A 90 13.63 24.40 -100.22
N ILE A 91 13.36 25.51 -99.54
CA ILE A 91 12.56 25.52 -98.32
C ILE A 91 11.20 26.11 -98.64
N PHE A 92 10.15 25.47 -98.14
CA PHE A 92 8.77 25.86 -98.34
C PHE A 92 8.18 26.44 -97.05
N ALA A 93 7.27 27.38 -97.21
CA ALA A 93 6.59 28.04 -96.10
C ALA A 93 5.12 28.30 -96.45
N GLU A 94 4.28 28.38 -95.43
CA GLU A 94 2.86 28.70 -95.55
C GLU A 94 2.70 30.22 -95.65
N ASP A 95 2.17 30.72 -96.77
CA ASP A 95 1.68 32.09 -96.90
C ASP A 95 0.17 32.13 -96.63
N PRO A 96 -0.33 33.03 -95.76
CA PRO A 96 -1.75 33.07 -95.40
C PRO A 96 -2.69 33.39 -96.58
N ASP A 97 -2.18 34.01 -97.65
CA ASP A 97 -2.96 34.41 -98.82
C ASP A 97 -2.77 33.46 -100.01
N GLU A 98 -1.58 32.84 -100.13
CA GLU A 98 -1.19 32.03 -101.29
C GLU A 98 -1.06 30.52 -101.00
N GLY A 99 -1.16 30.10 -99.74
CA GLY A 99 -0.89 28.73 -99.31
C GLY A 99 0.60 28.41 -99.29
N GLU A 100 0.98 27.14 -99.45
CA GLU A 100 2.39 26.74 -99.47
C GLU A 100 3.14 27.34 -100.67
N ILE A 101 4.21 28.08 -100.38
CA ILE A 101 5.09 28.73 -101.37
C ILE A 101 6.53 28.21 -101.26
N LEU A 102 7.26 28.26 -102.37
CA LEU A 102 8.72 28.12 -102.34
C LEU A 102 9.33 29.41 -101.78
N TYR A 103 9.87 29.35 -100.56
CA TYR A 103 10.39 30.52 -99.85
C TYR A 103 11.82 30.87 -100.31
N ALA A 104 12.72 29.89 -100.36
CA ALA A 104 14.07 30.08 -100.89
C ALA A 104 14.52 28.85 -101.66
N TYR A 105 15.44 29.07 -102.61
CA TYR A 105 15.92 28.06 -103.56
C TYR A 105 17.44 28.13 -103.70
N GLY A 106 18.07 26.96 -103.78
CA GLY A 106 19.49 26.80 -104.04
C GLY A 106 19.71 25.77 -105.13
N ASN A 107 20.72 26.00 -105.97
CA ASN A 107 21.15 25.06 -107.00
C ASN A 107 22.68 24.86 -106.92
N SER A 108 23.16 23.64 -107.08
CA SER A 108 24.59 23.31 -107.03
C SER A 108 25.32 23.49 -108.36
N GLY A 109 24.61 23.86 -109.44
CA GLY A 109 25.16 23.91 -110.79
C GLY A 109 25.57 22.55 -111.35
N SER A 110 26.18 22.54 -112.53
CA SER A 110 26.54 21.32 -113.27
C SER A 110 27.77 20.57 -112.71
N GLY A 111 28.62 21.22 -111.91
CA GLY A 111 29.92 20.68 -111.49
C GLY A 111 30.02 20.13 -110.06
N ALA A 112 28.99 20.30 -109.22
CA ALA A 112 29.07 19.97 -107.80
C ALA A 112 27.94 19.05 -107.29
N ALA A 113 27.13 18.46 -108.18
CA ALA A 113 25.99 17.64 -107.76
C ALA A 113 26.42 16.29 -107.16
N GLU A 114 25.86 15.92 -106.01
CA GLU A 114 26.09 14.62 -105.38
C GLU A 114 25.06 13.59 -105.88
N TYR A 115 25.48 12.37 -106.23
CA TYR A 115 24.54 11.33 -106.63
C TYR A 115 23.91 10.65 -105.41
N ILE A 116 22.58 10.66 -105.33
CA ILE A 116 21.80 9.93 -104.33
C ILE A 116 21.29 8.65 -104.99
N SER A 117 21.78 7.50 -104.53
CA SER A 117 21.37 6.19 -105.05
C SER A 117 19.93 5.84 -104.67
N ALA A 118 19.33 4.88 -105.37
CA ALA A 118 18.06 4.30 -104.96
C ALA A 118 18.21 3.42 -103.70
N GLY A 119 17.14 3.34 -102.90
CA GLY A 119 17.06 2.46 -101.74
C GLY A 119 17.19 0.98 -102.12
N GLY A 120 17.67 0.16 -101.19
CA GLY A 120 17.94 -1.27 -101.42
C GLY A 120 19.24 -1.58 -102.17
N THR A 121 20.07 -0.57 -102.44
CA THR A 121 21.46 -0.73 -102.88
C THR A 121 22.40 -0.91 -101.67
N ALA A 122 23.67 -1.24 -101.90
CA ALA A 122 24.64 -1.47 -100.81
C ALA A 122 24.92 -0.21 -99.95
N ASP A 123 24.64 0.98 -100.49
CA ASP A 123 24.91 2.25 -99.82
C ASP A 123 23.65 2.76 -99.10
N ILE A 124 23.71 2.84 -97.77
CA ILE A 124 22.69 3.53 -96.96
C ILE A 124 23.14 4.99 -96.83
N ILE A 125 22.35 5.91 -97.36
CA ILE A 125 22.61 7.35 -97.30
C ILE A 125 21.63 7.97 -96.33
N GLU A 126 22.15 8.56 -95.26
CA GLU A 126 21.43 9.43 -94.36
C GLU A 126 22.25 10.71 -94.16
N LYS A 127 21.66 11.87 -94.46
CA LYS A 127 22.32 13.17 -94.38
C LYS A 127 21.42 14.16 -93.66
N THR A 128 21.95 14.79 -92.62
CA THR A 128 21.34 15.96 -91.98
C THR A 128 21.63 17.21 -92.82
N ILE A 129 20.58 17.91 -93.23
CA ILE A 129 20.64 19.13 -94.02
C ILE A 129 20.12 20.25 -93.15
N ASP A 130 20.97 21.25 -92.87
CA ASP A 130 20.59 22.47 -92.19
C ASP A 130 20.57 23.65 -93.17
N MET A 131 19.43 24.33 -93.27
CA MET A 131 19.32 25.61 -93.95
C MET A 131 19.28 26.73 -92.91
N ILE A 132 20.23 27.65 -93.01
CA ILE A 132 20.24 28.89 -92.22
C ILE A 132 19.42 29.92 -92.98
N VAL A 133 18.27 30.29 -92.44
CA VAL A 133 17.42 31.36 -92.97
C VAL A 133 17.64 32.61 -92.13
N THR A 134 18.02 33.71 -92.78
CA THR A 134 18.17 35.03 -92.15
C THR A 134 16.97 35.90 -92.47
N PHE A 135 16.44 36.61 -91.48
CA PHE A 135 15.31 37.55 -91.61
C PHE A 135 15.61 38.88 -90.91
N GLY A 136 14.91 39.96 -91.27
CA GLY A 136 15.17 41.31 -90.76
C GLY A 136 14.92 41.50 -89.27
N GLN A 137 13.70 41.19 -88.79
CA GLN A 137 13.25 41.35 -87.37
C GLN A 137 12.12 40.36 -86.95
N ALA A 138 11.98 39.19 -87.58
CA ALA A 138 10.86 38.29 -87.27
C ALA A 138 11.01 37.64 -85.88
N GLN A 139 10.09 37.95 -84.96
CA GLN A 139 10.06 37.36 -83.60
C GLN A 139 9.31 36.02 -83.53
N ASN A 140 8.51 35.68 -84.55
CA ASN A 140 7.60 34.52 -84.56
C ASN A 140 7.92 33.56 -85.72
N VAL A 141 8.95 32.72 -85.55
CA VAL A 141 9.29 31.65 -86.51
C VAL A 141 8.82 30.30 -85.97
N SER A 142 8.18 29.50 -86.81
CA SER A 142 7.74 28.13 -86.48
C SER A 142 7.97 27.18 -87.65
N ALA A 143 7.87 25.88 -87.40
CA ALA A 143 7.93 24.86 -88.43
C ALA A 143 6.99 23.71 -88.09
N VAL A 144 6.46 23.04 -89.11
CA VAL A 144 5.76 21.76 -88.93
C VAL A 144 6.82 20.68 -88.72
N ILE A 145 7.01 20.24 -87.47
CA ILE A 145 8.00 19.22 -87.11
C ILE A 145 7.34 17.85 -87.11
N ASP A 146 7.89 16.91 -87.88
CA ASP A 146 7.50 15.50 -87.78
C ASP A 146 8.17 14.86 -86.56
N SER A 147 7.35 14.50 -85.57
CA SER A 147 7.81 13.94 -84.29
C SER A 147 8.29 12.49 -84.36
N SER A 148 8.20 11.84 -85.52
CA SER A 148 8.65 10.45 -85.71
C SER A 148 10.16 10.30 -85.98
N LEU A 149 10.86 11.38 -86.35
CA LEU A 149 12.29 11.38 -86.74
C LEU A 149 13.07 12.54 -86.08
N VAL A 150 12.88 12.74 -84.77
CA VAL A 150 13.60 13.76 -84.00
C VAL A 150 14.82 13.12 -83.32
N TYR A 151 16.01 13.52 -83.75
CA TYR A 151 17.27 13.11 -83.13
C TYR A 151 17.83 14.25 -82.26
N VAL A 152 18.34 13.90 -81.07
CA VAL A 152 19.08 14.80 -80.17
C VAL A 152 20.56 14.50 -80.35
N THR A 153 21.38 15.52 -80.53
CA THR A 153 22.84 15.35 -80.60
C THR A 153 23.40 14.90 -79.24
N HIS A 154 24.57 14.25 -79.23
CA HIS A 154 25.24 13.89 -77.97
C HIS A 154 25.51 15.11 -77.09
N GLU A 155 25.76 16.28 -77.70
CA GLU A 155 25.96 17.55 -77.01
C GLU A 155 24.66 18.04 -76.37
N GLU A 156 23.55 18.06 -77.10
CA GLU A 156 22.23 18.43 -76.55
C GLU A 156 21.76 17.47 -75.45
N LEU A 157 22.09 16.18 -75.55
CA LEU A 157 21.82 15.20 -74.48
C LEU A 157 22.73 15.43 -73.28
N ALA A 158 24.02 15.73 -73.48
CA ALA A 158 24.94 16.04 -72.40
C ALA A 158 24.54 17.32 -71.65
N GLU A 159 24.15 18.37 -72.38
CA GLU A 159 23.59 19.61 -71.81
C GLU A 159 22.32 19.34 -70.99
N ALA A 160 21.44 18.46 -71.46
CA ALA A 160 20.24 18.07 -70.73
C ALA A 160 20.55 17.27 -69.45
N LEU A 161 21.68 16.54 -69.40
CA LEU A 161 22.09 15.69 -68.28
C LEU A 161 22.90 16.43 -67.21
N ASP A 162 23.65 17.49 -67.57
CA ASP A 162 24.59 18.21 -66.69
C ASP A 162 23.92 18.89 -65.48
N GLY A 163 22.58 19.06 -65.50
CA GLY A 163 21.80 19.66 -64.41
C GLY A 163 20.98 18.68 -63.54
N LEU A 164 21.00 17.38 -63.83
CA LEU A 164 20.11 16.38 -63.18
C LEU A 164 20.66 15.81 -61.86
N GLY A 165 21.86 16.20 -61.44
CA GLY A 165 22.42 15.82 -60.14
C GLY A 165 21.57 16.29 -58.97
N THR A 166 21.45 15.49 -57.90
CA THR A 166 20.82 15.98 -56.67
C THR A 166 21.70 17.10 -56.09
N PRO A 167 21.18 18.34 -55.95
CA PRO A 167 21.97 19.45 -55.43
C PRO A 167 22.58 19.11 -54.07
N SER A 168 23.90 19.26 -53.96
CA SER A 168 24.62 18.92 -52.74
C SER A 168 25.70 19.92 -52.37
N GLY A 169 26.05 19.98 -51.08
CA GLY A 169 27.08 20.90 -50.61
C GLY A 169 27.39 20.79 -49.12
N THR A 170 28.27 21.66 -48.64
CA THR A 170 28.56 21.79 -47.20
C THR A 170 27.81 22.99 -46.65
N ALA A 171 27.08 22.78 -45.56
CA ALA A 171 26.33 23.81 -44.86
C ALA A 171 27.12 24.33 -43.65
N SER A 172 27.29 25.65 -43.57
CA SER A 172 27.90 26.35 -42.44
C SER A 172 26.83 26.85 -41.49
N GLY A 173 26.82 26.35 -40.26
CA GLY A 173 25.88 26.74 -39.21
C GLY A 173 26.44 27.79 -38.26
N THR A 174 25.60 28.74 -37.87
CA THR A 174 25.86 29.75 -36.83
C THR A 174 24.69 29.80 -35.86
N VAL A 175 24.94 29.88 -34.56
CA VAL A 175 23.88 30.00 -33.55
C VAL A 175 23.41 31.46 -33.45
N VAL A 176 22.09 31.67 -33.59
CA VAL A 176 21.41 32.97 -33.49
C VAL A 176 20.17 32.79 -32.61
N ASN A 177 20.08 33.51 -31.50
CA ASN A 177 18.95 33.44 -30.55
C ASN A 177 18.60 32.00 -30.09
N GLY A 178 19.61 31.17 -29.86
CA GLY A 178 19.44 29.77 -29.43
C GLY A 178 19.13 28.77 -30.56
N ASN A 179 18.85 29.25 -31.77
CA ASN A 179 18.59 28.44 -32.96
C ASN A 179 19.81 28.41 -33.87
N THR A 180 20.04 27.30 -34.58
CA THR A 180 21.12 27.22 -35.58
C THR A 180 20.63 27.63 -36.98
N VAL A 181 21.30 28.60 -37.59
CA VAL A 181 21.05 29.04 -38.97
C VAL A 181 22.14 28.50 -39.86
N TYR A 182 21.78 27.67 -40.85
CA TYR A 182 22.69 27.09 -41.81
C TYR A 182 22.62 27.83 -43.16
N THR A 183 23.78 28.08 -43.76
CA THR A 183 23.91 28.54 -45.14
C THR A 183 24.70 27.53 -45.95
N ALA A 184 24.28 27.24 -47.18
CA ALA A 184 25.06 26.37 -48.08
C ALA A 184 24.93 26.82 -49.53
N THR A 185 26.02 26.68 -50.28
CA THR A 185 26.04 26.81 -51.74
C THR A 185 26.05 25.39 -52.32
N LEU A 186 24.95 25.01 -52.96
CA LEU A 186 24.78 23.67 -53.53
C LEU A 186 25.32 23.61 -54.97
N SER A 187 25.77 22.43 -55.37
CA SER A 187 26.11 22.06 -56.74
C SER A 187 25.37 20.76 -57.14
N PRO A 188 24.62 20.73 -58.26
CA PRO A 188 24.27 21.87 -59.12
C PRO A 188 23.55 23.00 -58.35
N ALA A 189 23.78 24.25 -58.76
CA ALA A 189 23.19 25.40 -58.10
C ALA A 189 21.68 25.46 -58.31
N ILE A 190 20.92 25.61 -57.22
CA ILE A 190 19.48 25.83 -57.30
C ILE A 190 19.18 27.33 -57.36
N THR A 191 18.32 27.74 -58.29
CA THR A 191 17.86 29.13 -58.47
C THR A 191 16.46 29.36 -57.93
N THR A 192 15.69 28.30 -57.70
CA THR A 192 14.35 28.34 -57.11
C THR A 192 14.12 27.09 -56.25
N LEU A 193 13.33 27.22 -55.17
CA LEU A 193 12.87 26.07 -54.38
C LEU A 193 11.52 25.60 -54.90
N LYS A 194 11.48 24.37 -55.43
CA LYS A 194 10.27 23.70 -55.88
C LYS A 194 9.82 22.69 -54.83
N ALA A 195 8.51 22.50 -54.66
CA ALA A 195 8.00 21.43 -53.82
C ALA A 195 8.58 20.08 -54.28
N PHE A 196 8.91 19.22 -53.31
CA PHE A 196 9.64 17.97 -53.45
C PHE A 196 11.09 18.09 -53.93
N GLN A 197 11.68 19.30 -53.92
CA GLN A 197 13.10 19.47 -54.23
C GLN A 197 13.96 18.79 -53.15
N ARG A 198 14.66 17.73 -53.55
CA ARG A 198 15.65 17.05 -52.70
C ARG A 198 16.98 17.78 -52.76
N VAL A 199 17.64 17.90 -51.61
CA VAL A 199 18.99 18.41 -51.44
C VAL A 199 19.77 17.54 -50.44
N VAL A 200 21.08 17.48 -50.59
CA VAL A 200 21.97 16.74 -49.68
C VAL A 200 23.00 17.68 -49.09
N VAL A 201 23.14 17.72 -47.76
CA VAL A 201 24.08 18.62 -47.11
C VAL A 201 24.88 17.95 -46.03
N LYS A 202 26.16 18.31 -45.95
CA LYS A 202 27.01 18.03 -44.80
C LYS A 202 27.03 19.24 -43.87
N THR A 203 26.60 19.10 -42.62
CA THR A 203 26.65 20.19 -41.64
C THR A 203 28.04 20.27 -41.00
N ASN A 204 28.57 21.46 -40.74
CA ASN A 204 29.84 21.62 -40.03
C ASN A 204 29.70 21.56 -38.50
N VAL A 205 28.55 21.99 -37.97
CA VAL A 205 28.23 22.05 -36.54
C VAL A 205 26.91 21.36 -36.22
N ALA A 206 26.75 20.92 -34.98
CA ALA A 206 25.48 20.37 -34.50
C ALA A 206 24.43 21.49 -34.37
N SER A 207 23.17 21.17 -34.64
CA SER A 207 22.07 22.12 -34.52
C SER A 207 21.57 22.21 -33.08
N THR A 208 21.14 23.41 -32.69
CA THR A 208 20.38 23.69 -31.48
C THR A 208 19.05 24.35 -31.83
N GLY A 209 18.05 24.21 -30.96
CA GLY A 209 16.75 24.86 -31.10
C GLY A 209 16.02 24.46 -32.39
N ALA A 210 15.43 25.43 -33.08
CA ALA A 210 14.74 25.24 -34.36
C ALA A 210 15.62 25.64 -35.55
N PRO A 211 16.31 24.69 -36.21
CA PRO A 211 17.26 25.04 -37.27
C PRO A 211 16.58 25.54 -38.54
N THR A 212 17.31 26.36 -39.29
CA THR A 212 16.92 26.84 -40.62
C THR A 212 18.03 26.63 -41.64
N PHE A 213 17.68 26.47 -42.92
CA PHE A 213 18.62 26.45 -44.02
C PHE A 213 18.31 27.55 -45.03
N ASN A 214 19.35 28.25 -45.47
CA ASN A 214 19.32 29.15 -46.62
C ASN A 214 20.26 28.61 -47.69
N PHE A 215 19.70 27.92 -48.67
CA PHE A 215 20.45 27.36 -49.79
C PHE A 215 20.53 28.37 -50.93
N ASN A 216 21.75 28.59 -51.44
CA ASN A 216 22.03 29.48 -52.57
C ASN A 216 21.42 30.89 -52.43
N GLY A 217 21.17 31.36 -51.20
CA GLY A 217 20.59 32.69 -50.94
C GLY A 217 19.08 32.80 -51.19
N LEU A 218 18.36 31.69 -51.35
CA LEU A 218 16.92 31.67 -51.67
C LEU A 218 15.98 31.96 -50.47
N GLY A 219 16.56 32.34 -49.33
CA GLY A 219 15.85 32.68 -48.10
C GLY A 219 15.86 31.52 -47.10
N ALA A 220 15.93 31.85 -45.81
CA ALA A 220 15.95 30.86 -44.74
C ALA A 220 14.59 30.15 -44.61
N LYS A 221 14.61 28.82 -44.64
CA LYS A 221 13.45 27.95 -44.40
C LYS A 221 13.72 27.07 -43.19
N THR A 222 12.69 26.76 -42.40
CA THR A 222 12.81 25.86 -41.25
C THR A 222 13.17 24.45 -41.70
N ALA A 223 13.89 23.73 -40.84
CA ALA A 223 14.19 22.32 -41.03
C ALA A 223 13.43 21.50 -39.97
N LEU A 224 12.54 20.64 -40.43
CA LEU A 224 11.59 19.91 -39.61
C LEU A 224 11.73 18.40 -39.81
N LYS A 225 11.22 17.65 -38.85
CA LYS A 225 10.93 16.23 -38.99
C LYS A 225 9.59 16.05 -39.73
N ALA A 226 9.30 14.83 -40.16
CA ALA A 226 8.01 14.52 -40.79
C ALA A 226 6.79 14.79 -39.88
N ASN A 227 6.97 14.78 -38.56
CA ASN A 227 5.91 15.11 -37.58
C ASN A 227 5.74 16.62 -37.32
N GLY A 228 6.50 17.48 -38.01
CA GLY A 228 6.41 18.94 -37.89
C GLY A 228 7.25 19.55 -36.75
N SER A 229 7.88 18.75 -35.90
CA SER A 229 8.83 19.25 -34.89
C SER A 229 10.16 19.66 -35.53
N PRO A 230 10.97 20.52 -34.88
CA PRO A 230 12.30 20.84 -35.38
C PRO A 230 13.20 19.61 -35.57
N ALA A 231 13.90 19.54 -36.71
CA ALA A 231 14.89 18.52 -36.97
C ALA A 231 16.17 18.75 -36.15
N SER A 232 16.93 17.69 -35.88
CA SER A 232 18.24 17.77 -35.23
C SER A 232 19.35 17.24 -36.12
N PHE A 233 20.47 17.96 -36.16
CA PHE A 233 21.64 17.66 -36.97
C PHE A 233 22.86 17.55 -36.07
N LYS A 234 23.62 16.47 -36.19
CA LYS A 234 24.94 16.31 -35.57
C LYS A 234 26.03 16.99 -36.42
N ALA A 235 27.11 17.43 -35.77
CA ALA A 235 28.27 18.00 -36.45
C ALA A 235 28.89 16.99 -37.44
N ASN A 236 29.29 17.45 -38.62
CA ASN A 236 29.84 16.64 -39.72
C ASN A 236 28.90 15.57 -40.29
N GLY A 237 27.62 15.56 -39.89
CA GLY A 237 26.64 14.62 -40.41
C GLY A 237 26.22 14.98 -41.84
N VAL A 238 25.88 13.95 -42.62
CA VAL A 238 25.37 14.07 -43.99
C VAL A 238 23.89 13.76 -43.98
N TYR A 239 23.07 14.69 -44.48
CA TYR A 239 21.62 14.61 -44.40
C TYR A 239 20.98 14.84 -45.75
N THR A 240 19.89 14.12 -45.98
CA THR A 240 18.99 14.37 -47.11
C THR A 240 17.79 15.16 -46.62
N LEU A 241 17.50 16.27 -47.28
CA LEU A 241 16.38 17.15 -46.98
C LEU A 241 15.49 17.25 -48.23
N VAL A 242 14.18 17.30 -48.02
CA VAL A 242 13.20 17.51 -49.10
C VAL A 242 12.40 18.75 -48.78
N TYR A 243 12.39 19.74 -49.68
CA TYR A 243 11.53 20.91 -49.54
C TYR A 243 10.08 20.53 -49.81
N ASP A 244 9.17 20.74 -48.86
CA ASP A 244 7.74 20.38 -49.04
C ASP A 244 6.88 21.50 -49.66
N GLY A 245 7.48 22.67 -49.92
CA GLY A 245 6.79 23.89 -50.34
C GLY A 245 6.85 25.01 -49.30
N THR A 246 7.12 24.67 -48.03
CA THR A 246 7.18 25.60 -46.89
C THR A 246 8.48 25.43 -46.08
N ALA A 247 8.86 24.20 -45.75
CA ALA A 247 10.00 23.82 -44.92
C ALA A 247 10.82 22.70 -45.56
N PHE A 248 12.04 22.47 -45.05
CA PHE A 248 12.84 21.30 -45.39
C PHE A 248 12.55 20.15 -44.43
N ILE A 249 12.16 19.01 -44.96
CA ILE A 249 11.87 17.80 -44.19
C ILE A 249 13.09 16.88 -44.19
N LEU A 250 13.63 16.61 -43.01
CA LEU A 250 14.72 15.66 -42.80
C LEU A 250 14.27 14.25 -43.15
N GLN A 251 15.05 13.57 -44.00
CA GLN A 251 14.83 12.19 -44.39
C GLN A 251 15.75 11.25 -43.59
N GLY A 252 15.20 10.14 -43.09
CA GLY A 252 15.98 9.05 -42.51
C GLY A 252 16.51 9.28 -41.08
N GLU A 253 15.84 10.11 -40.28
CA GLU A 253 16.27 10.42 -38.89
C GLU A 253 16.26 9.20 -37.93
N GLY A 254 15.68 8.05 -38.33
CA GLY A 254 15.43 6.93 -37.42
C GLY A 254 14.23 7.18 -36.52
N GLY A 255 13.81 6.16 -35.77
CA GLY A 255 12.67 6.26 -34.85
C GLY A 255 12.99 7.06 -33.59
N GLU A 256 11.96 7.60 -32.94
CA GLU A 256 12.10 8.24 -31.63
C GLU A 256 12.64 7.22 -30.60
N VAL A 257 13.67 7.61 -29.85
CA VAL A 257 14.13 6.85 -28.68
C VAL A 257 13.31 7.30 -27.48
N GLY A 258 12.64 6.35 -26.81
CA GLY A 258 11.78 6.64 -25.65
C GLY A 258 12.57 7.16 -24.43
N THR A 259 11.87 7.44 -23.33
CA THR A 259 12.48 8.01 -22.12
C THR A 259 13.08 6.97 -21.16
N ALA A 260 13.15 5.70 -21.57
CA ALA A 260 13.69 4.65 -20.72
C ALA A 260 15.19 4.87 -20.48
N THR A 261 15.62 4.67 -19.25
CA THR A 261 17.03 4.64 -18.86
C THR A 261 17.47 3.20 -18.60
N ALA A 262 18.78 2.98 -18.44
CA ALA A 262 19.29 1.65 -18.08
C ALA A 262 18.63 1.11 -16.79
N GLY A 263 18.29 1.99 -15.85
CA GLY A 263 17.60 1.64 -14.61
C GLY A 263 16.17 1.14 -14.79
N ASP A 264 15.52 1.41 -15.92
CA ASP A 264 14.13 1.07 -16.20
C ASP A 264 13.97 -0.28 -16.91
N VAL A 265 15.08 -0.88 -17.37
CA VAL A 265 15.09 -2.10 -18.19
C VAL A 265 15.80 -3.24 -17.47
N LEU A 266 15.25 -4.44 -17.58
CA LEU A 266 15.81 -5.65 -16.95
C LEU A 266 17.28 -5.89 -17.34
N ALA A 267 18.07 -6.31 -16.36
CA ALA A 267 19.48 -6.62 -16.52
C ALA A 267 19.72 -7.61 -17.67
N GLY A 268 20.64 -7.25 -18.57
CA GLY A 268 20.98 -8.04 -19.75
C GLY A 268 20.01 -7.92 -20.93
N LYS A 269 18.91 -7.16 -20.82
CA LYS A 269 18.09 -6.76 -21.97
C LYS A 269 18.61 -5.43 -22.52
N THR A 270 18.48 -5.22 -23.83
CA THR A 270 18.94 -4.01 -24.52
C THR A 270 17.79 -3.23 -25.13
N PHE A 271 17.90 -1.91 -25.18
CA PHE A 271 16.95 -1.03 -25.88
C PHE A 271 17.69 0.09 -26.64
N PRO A 272 17.11 0.65 -27.72
CA PRO A 272 17.75 1.73 -28.48
C PRO A 272 17.85 3.02 -27.67
N GLY A 273 19.04 3.59 -27.60
CA GLY A 273 19.32 4.95 -27.15
C GLY A 273 19.90 5.79 -28.30
N GLU A 274 20.09 7.09 -28.05
CA GLU A 274 20.53 8.04 -29.07
C GLU A 274 21.93 7.73 -29.64
N ASP A 275 22.79 7.10 -28.83
CA ASP A 275 24.16 6.70 -29.20
C ASP A 275 24.32 5.18 -29.40
N GLY A 276 23.21 4.45 -29.56
CA GLY A 276 23.21 2.99 -29.78
C GLY A 276 22.45 2.20 -28.72
N LEU A 277 22.64 0.89 -28.68
CA LEU A 277 21.92 0.03 -27.73
C LEU A 277 22.43 0.22 -26.31
N ILE A 278 21.51 0.53 -25.40
CA ILE A 278 21.75 0.62 -23.96
C ILE A 278 21.37 -0.71 -23.31
N THR A 279 22.22 -1.22 -22.41
CA THR A 279 21.92 -2.43 -21.63
C THR A 279 21.24 -2.04 -20.32
N GLY A 280 20.11 -2.68 -20.03
CA GLY A 280 19.37 -2.51 -18.78
C GLY A 280 20.16 -2.99 -17.56
N THR A 281 19.88 -2.41 -16.41
CA THR A 281 20.52 -2.70 -15.12
C THR A 281 19.52 -3.09 -14.02
N MET A 282 18.21 -3.07 -14.31
CA MET A 282 17.20 -3.43 -13.30
C MET A 282 17.30 -4.92 -12.94
N PRO A 283 17.53 -5.28 -11.66
CA PRO A 283 17.65 -6.67 -11.28
C PRO A 283 16.33 -7.43 -11.49
N ASN A 284 16.43 -8.68 -11.95
CA ASN A 284 15.30 -9.58 -12.07
C ASN A 284 15.08 -10.34 -10.74
N LEU A 285 14.19 -9.84 -9.88
CA LEU A 285 13.96 -10.36 -8.54
C LEU A 285 12.92 -11.49 -8.54
N THR A 286 13.29 -12.67 -9.05
CA THR A 286 12.44 -13.88 -9.07
C THR A 286 12.83 -14.89 -7.99
N GLY A 287 11.91 -15.78 -7.62
CA GLY A 287 12.13 -16.89 -6.68
C GLY A 287 11.84 -16.52 -5.22
N ILE A 288 12.21 -17.42 -4.30
CA ILE A 288 12.11 -17.17 -2.85
C ILE A 288 13.30 -16.31 -2.44
N ARG A 289 13.01 -15.16 -1.83
CA ARG A 289 14.00 -14.16 -1.41
C ARG A 289 13.65 -13.64 -0.02
N THR A 290 14.67 -13.20 0.72
CA THR A 290 14.48 -12.66 2.07
C THR A 290 14.37 -11.14 1.98
N ALA A 291 13.45 -10.55 2.75
CA ALA A 291 13.34 -9.10 2.87
C ALA A 291 14.65 -8.50 3.40
N THR A 292 14.99 -7.29 2.94
CA THR A 292 16.17 -6.55 3.42
C THR A 292 15.98 -6.01 4.84
N GLY A 293 14.74 -5.92 5.30
CA GLY A 293 14.38 -5.57 6.66
C GLY A 293 12.86 -5.58 6.88
N VAL A 294 12.47 -5.33 8.13
CA VAL A 294 11.07 -5.22 8.55
C VAL A 294 10.91 -4.13 9.62
N SER A 295 9.72 -3.56 9.73
CA SER A 295 9.35 -2.59 10.77
C SER A 295 7.84 -2.64 11.05
N LYS A 296 7.31 -1.65 11.78
CA LYS A 296 5.88 -1.46 11.98
C LYS A 296 5.43 -0.10 11.43
N TRP A 297 4.27 -0.10 10.78
CA TRP A 297 3.55 1.12 10.43
C TRP A 297 2.95 1.77 11.69
N PRO A 298 2.54 3.06 11.66
CA PRO A 298 1.90 3.73 12.80
C PRO A 298 0.64 3.02 13.32
N ASP A 299 -0.05 2.26 12.47
CA ASP A 299 -1.21 1.42 12.82
C ASP A 299 -0.81 0.02 13.34
N ASN A 300 0.48 -0.22 13.59
CA ASN A 300 1.09 -1.47 14.04
C ASN A 300 1.11 -2.62 13.02
N ALA A 301 0.70 -2.39 11.77
CA ALA A 301 0.86 -3.38 10.71
C ALA A 301 2.34 -3.64 10.39
N LEU A 302 2.68 -4.83 9.89
CA LEU A 302 4.05 -5.19 9.53
C LEU A 302 4.46 -4.48 8.23
N ALA A 303 5.58 -3.75 8.27
CA ALA A 303 6.26 -3.22 7.09
C ALA A 303 7.35 -4.20 6.67
N VAL A 304 7.37 -4.57 5.39
CA VAL A 304 8.39 -5.44 4.79
C VAL A 304 9.17 -4.64 3.75
N TYR A 305 10.50 -4.67 3.84
CA TYR A 305 11.38 -3.93 2.93
C TYR A 305 11.93 -4.87 1.85
N PRO A 306 11.39 -4.82 0.61
CA PRO A 306 11.92 -5.63 -0.48
C PRO A 306 13.29 -5.11 -0.93
N GLU A 307 14.02 -5.95 -1.65
CA GLU A 307 15.21 -5.52 -2.40
C GLU A 307 14.85 -4.50 -3.48
N LYS A 308 15.80 -3.62 -3.81
CA LYS A 308 15.63 -2.64 -4.87
C LYS A 308 15.57 -3.33 -6.24
N GLY A 309 14.55 -3.00 -7.01
CA GLY A 309 14.33 -3.48 -8.38
C GLY A 309 13.48 -2.47 -9.14
N TYR A 310 12.31 -2.88 -9.63
CA TYR A 310 11.29 -1.95 -10.13
C TYR A 310 10.78 -1.01 -9.02
N GLN A 311 10.54 -1.57 -7.83
CA GLN A 311 10.27 -0.79 -6.64
C GLN A 311 11.61 -0.28 -6.07
N LYS A 312 11.65 0.94 -5.55
CA LYS A 312 12.90 1.54 -5.03
C LYS A 312 13.53 0.72 -3.88
N GLY A 313 12.74 -0.11 -3.19
CA GLY A 313 13.17 -0.96 -2.08
C GLY A 313 13.54 -0.15 -0.83
N GLY A 314 13.59 -0.82 0.33
CA GLY A 314 13.96 -0.18 1.60
C GLY A 314 12.87 0.69 2.25
N ALA A 315 13.23 1.29 3.39
CA ALA A 315 12.32 2.11 4.20
C ALA A 315 11.96 3.45 3.51
N GLY A 316 10.70 3.84 3.55
CA GLY A 316 10.17 5.13 3.06
C GLY A 316 9.88 5.25 1.56
N ASP A 317 10.34 4.33 0.72
CA ASP A 317 10.35 4.52 -0.74
C ASP A 317 9.82 3.32 -1.57
N GLY A 318 9.36 2.24 -0.92
CA GLY A 318 8.80 1.06 -1.60
C GLY A 318 8.45 -0.10 -0.68
N GLU A 319 7.90 0.18 0.50
CA GLU A 319 7.59 -0.82 1.52
C GLU A 319 6.32 -1.62 1.19
N ILE A 320 6.32 -2.92 1.50
CA ILE A 320 5.14 -3.77 1.41
C ILE A 320 4.47 -3.81 2.78
N LYS A 321 3.21 -3.36 2.86
CA LYS A 321 2.41 -3.42 4.08
C LYS A 321 1.67 -4.75 4.18
N VAL A 322 1.97 -5.53 5.21
CA VAL A 322 1.19 -6.72 5.57
C VAL A 322 0.24 -6.32 6.69
N THR A 323 -1.04 -6.22 6.35
CA THR A 323 -2.09 -5.79 7.28
C THR A 323 -2.28 -6.79 8.42
N THR A 324 -2.79 -6.32 9.57
CA THR A 324 -3.16 -7.18 10.69
C THR A 324 -4.11 -8.31 10.24
N ALA A 325 -5.10 -8.01 9.39
CA ALA A 325 -6.02 -9.00 8.86
C ALA A 325 -5.33 -10.10 8.04
N GLN A 326 -4.33 -9.76 7.22
CA GLN A 326 -3.53 -10.74 6.49
C GLN A 326 -2.69 -11.60 7.44
N LEU A 327 -2.11 -11.00 8.48
CA LEU A 327 -1.36 -11.75 9.50
C LEU A 327 -2.29 -12.71 10.26
N GLN A 328 -3.52 -12.32 10.57
CA GLN A 328 -4.52 -13.19 11.22
C GLN A 328 -5.03 -14.30 10.28
N ALA A 329 -5.11 -14.03 8.98
CA ALA A 329 -5.44 -15.04 7.99
C ALA A 329 -4.32 -16.09 7.82
N ALA A 330 -3.05 -15.66 7.95
CA ALA A 330 -1.89 -16.55 7.90
C ALA A 330 -1.66 -17.30 9.22
N GLU A 331 -1.92 -16.66 10.37
CA GLU A 331 -1.76 -17.22 11.70
C GLU A 331 -3.05 -17.05 12.52
N ALA A 332 -3.87 -18.11 12.55
CA ALA A 332 -5.15 -18.09 13.23
C ALA A 332 -5.01 -17.87 14.75
N ALA A 333 -3.86 -18.17 15.36
CA ALA A 333 -3.60 -17.92 16.78
C ALA A 333 -3.31 -16.44 17.11
N LEU A 334 -3.12 -15.57 16.11
CA LEU A 334 -2.95 -14.13 16.32
C LEU A 334 -4.29 -13.46 16.64
N ARG A 335 -4.73 -13.63 17.89
CA ARG A 335 -6.03 -13.14 18.38
C ARG A 335 -5.92 -12.70 19.83
N SER A 336 -6.80 -11.80 20.24
CA SER A 336 -6.75 -11.14 21.55
C SER A 336 -6.73 -12.13 22.72
N GLU A 337 -7.46 -13.25 22.61
CA GLU A 337 -7.53 -14.32 23.62
C GLU A 337 -6.22 -15.09 23.86
N ASN A 338 -5.23 -14.96 22.99
CA ASN A 338 -3.92 -15.59 23.12
C ASN A 338 -2.81 -14.61 23.53
N ILE A 339 -3.14 -13.32 23.71
CA ILE A 339 -2.17 -12.25 23.94
C ILE A 339 -2.40 -11.69 25.35
N LYS A 340 -1.34 -11.62 26.15
CA LYS A 340 -1.36 -11.09 27.52
C LYS A 340 -1.87 -9.65 27.54
N ASN A 341 -2.66 -9.32 28.56
CA ASN A 341 -3.15 -7.98 28.81
C ASN A 341 -2.01 -6.94 28.79
N GLY A 342 -2.25 -5.79 28.16
CA GLY A 342 -1.26 -4.73 27.98
C GLY A 342 -0.25 -4.95 26.83
N ALA A 343 -0.17 -6.15 26.26
CA ALA A 343 0.64 -6.40 25.06
C ALA A 343 -0.14 -6.07 23.77
N ASN A 344 0.59 -5.71 22.71
CA ASN A 344 0.06 -5.54 21.36
C ASN A 344 0.98 -6.23 20.36
N ILE A 345 0.43 -7.20 19.62
CA ILE A 345 1.17 -7.92 18.58
C ILE A 345 0.54 -7.59 17.23
N TYR A 346 1.29 -6.83 16.43
CA TYR A 346 0.90 -6.38 15.09
C TYR A 346 -0.50 -5.75 14.98
N GLY A 347 -0.90 -4.95 15.98
CA GLY A 347 -2.20 -4.28 16.02
C GLY A 347 -3.28 -5.05 16.75
N VAL A 348 -3.04 -6.31 17.15
CA VAL A 348 -3.98 -7.09 17.96
C VAL A 348 -3.70 -6.85 19.44
N PRO A 349 -4.60 -6.18 20.19
CA PRO A 349 -4.43 -5.95 21.62
C PRO A 349 -4.71 -7.23 22.42
N GLY A 350 -3.97 -7.41 23.51
CA GLY A 350 -4.22 -8.49 24.47
C GLY A 350 -5.54 -8.34 25.21
N LYS A 351 -6.19 -9.47 25.47
CA LYS A 351 -7.46 -9.49 26.21
C LYS A 351 -7.21 -9.26 27.69
N SER A 352 -8.04 -8.44 28.33
CA SER A 352 -7.89 -8.07 29.75
C SER A 352 -7.89 -9.27 30.71
N THR A 353 -8.52 -10.38 30.33
CA THR A 353 -8.59 -11.61 31.12
C THR A 353 -7.42 -12.57 30.91
N VAL A 354 -6.51 -12.28 29.97
CA VAL A 354 -5.31 -13.10 29.73
C VAL A 354 -4.17 -12.46 30.52
N VAL A 355 -3.84 -13.07 31.65
CA VAL A 355 -2.81 -12.59 32.56
C VAL A 355 -1.82 -13.72 32.85
N ASP A 356 -0.64 -13.34 33.27
CA ASP A 356 0.33 -14.28 33.81
C ASP A 356 -0.05 -14.55 35.27
N THR A 357 0.02 -15.82 35.66
CA THR A 357 -0.41 -16.27 37.00
C THR A 357 0.73 -16.94 37.75
N ALA A 358 1.97 -16.83 37.25
CA ALA A 358 3.15 -17.45 37.87
C ALA A 358 3.55 -16.80 39.21
N ASP A 359 3.14 -15.55 39.46
CA ASP A 359 3.33 -14.86 40.73
C ASP A 359 2.17 -15.07 41.70
N ALA A 360 1.10 -15.75 41.28
CA ALA A 360 0.02 -16.10 42.18
C ALA A 360 0.52 -17.13 43.20
N VAL A 361 -0.03 -17.08 44.41
CA VAL A 361 0.16 -18.14 45.42
C VAL A 361 -1.22 -18.57 45.86
N LEU A 362 -1.66 -19.73 45.38
CA LEU A 362 -2.95 -20.30 45.72
C LEU A 362 -2.80 -21.71 46.25
N ASP A 363 -2.95 -21.83 47.57
CA ASP A 363 -3.13 -23.12 48.23
C ASP A 363 -4.64 -23.42 48.36
N PRO A 364 -5.14 -24.50 47.73
CA PRO A 364 -6.54 -24.90 47.78
C PRO A 364 -7.12 -25.01 49.20
N GLN A 365 -6.29 -25.29 50.22
CA GLN A 365 -6.75 -25.40 51.60
C GLN A 365 -7.23 -24.08 52.19
N TYR A 366 -6.84 -22.94 51.59
CA TYR A 366 -7.27 -21.61 52.01
C TYR A 366 -8.43 -21.03 51.18
N LEU A 367 -8.99 -21.80 50.24
CA LEU A 367 -10.09 -21.39 49.37
C LEU A 367 -11.34 -22.23 49.64
N LEU A 368 -12.51 -21.60 49.77
CA LEU A 368 -13.77 -22.28 50.06
C LEU A 368 -14.19 -23.26 48.95
N VAL A 369 -14.76 -24.41 49.34
CA VAL A 369 -15.42 -25.34 48.43
C VAL A 369 -16.48 -24.61 47.61
N GLY A 370 -16.50 -24.85 46.30
CA GLY A 370 -17.37 -24.16 45.34
C GLY A 370 -16.72 -22.92 44.70
N GLN A 371 -15.61 -22.42 45.24
CA GLN A 371 -14.79 -21.38 44.62
C GLN A 371 -13.59 -22.00 43.89
N SER A 372 -13.01 -21.26 42.95
CA SER A 372 -11.78 -21.67 42.24
C SER A 372 -10.91 -20.46 41.89
N GLY A 373 -9.60 -20.67 41.76
CA GLY A 373 -8.67 -19.68 41.24
C GLY A 373 -7.64 -20.32 40.30
N TYR A 374 -6.83 -19.51 39.63
CA TYR A 374 -5.72 -19.96 38.81
C TYR A 374 -4.40 -19.59 39.46
N ASP A 375 -3.43 -20.50 39.37
CA ASP A 375 -2.06 -20.34 39.84
C ASP A 375 -1.16 -21.23 38.96
N ASP A 376 -0.06 -20.68 38.44
CA ASP A 376 0.80 -21.31 37.43
C ASP A 376 0.04 -21.87 36.21
N GLY A 377 -1.03 -21.17 35.79
CA GLY A 377 -1.89 -21.59 34.67
C GLY A 377 -2.79 -22.81 34.99
N VAL A 378 -2.74 -23.34 36.21
CA VAL A 378 -3.56 -24.46 36.66
C VAL A 378 -4.77 -23.94 37.43
N LYS A 379 -5.96 -24.41 37.04
CA LYS A 379 -7.18 -24.14 37.81
C LYS A 379 -7.18 -24.98 39.09
N LYS A 380 -7.18 -24.33 40.24
CA LYS A 380 -7.25 -24.95 41.57
C LYS A 380 -8.64 -24.74 42.19
N THR A 381 -9.28 -25.83 42.61
CA THR A 381 -10.59 -25.79 43.29
C THR A 381 -10.39 -25.72 44.79
N GLY A 382 -11.20 -24.90 45.48
CA GLY A 382 -11.13 -24.74 46.93
C GLY A 382 -11.46 -26.01 47.70
N GLN A 383 -10.71 -26.27 48.77
CA GLN A 383 -10.86 -27.42 49.68
C GLN A 383 -11.34 -27.00 51.08
N MET A 384 -11.36 -25.71 51.40
CA MET A 384 -11.82 -25.23 52.71
C MET A 384 -13.33 -25.39 52.84
N ARG A 385 -13.75 -26.10 53.87
CA ARG A 385 -15.15 -26.34 54.17
C ARG A 385 -15.84 -25.05 54.63
N ASN A 386 -17.03 -24.75 54.10
CA ASN A 386 -17.86 -23.64 54.58
C ASN A 386 -18.75 -24.13 55.74
N LEU A 387 -18.23 -24.03 56.96
CA LEU A 387 -18.90 -24.54 58.15
C LEU A 387 -20.19 -23.76 58.50
N SER A 388 -20.25 -22.47 58.15
CA SER A 388 -21.43 -21.63 58.39
C SER A 388 -22.61 -22.00 57.48
N ALA A 389 -22.36 -22.53 56.29
CA ALA A 389 -23.41 -23.04 55.41
C ALA A 389 -23.99 -24.38 55.91
N GLU A 390 -23.26 -25.09 56.76
CA GLU A 390 -23.66 -26.41 57.23
C GLU A 390 -24.36 -26.37 58.59
N ASN A 391 -23.88 -25.55 59.53
CA ASN A 391 -24.52 -25.35 60.81
C ASN A 391 -24.07 -24.03 61.47
N ASN A 392 -25.03 -23.12 61.72
CA ASN A 392 -24.78 -21.84 62.38
C ASN A 392 -24.27 -21.97 63.84
N HIS A 393 -24.51 -23.11 64.50
CA HIS A 393 -24.08 -23.38 65.87
C HIS A 393 -23.27 -24.68 65.94
N MET A 394 -22.21 -24.76 65.14
CA MET A 394 -21.41 -25.98 65.10
C MET A 394 -20.73 -26.25 66.45
N PRO A 395 -20.83 -27.49 66.98
CA PRO A 395 -20.19 -27.84 68.24
C PRO A 395 -18.66 -27.77 68.14
N GLY A 396 -18.01 -27.30 69.21
CA GLY A 396 -16.57 -27.43 69.36
C GLY A 396 -16.15 -28.89 69.48
N LEU A 397 -14.95 -29.19 68.99
CA LEU A 397 -14.32 -30.51 69.12
C LEU A 397 -13.94 -30.81 70.56
N GLU A 398 -13.43 -29.81 71.28
CA GLU A 398 -13.01 -29.92 72.67
C GLU A 398 -13.35 -28.66 73.46
N LYS A 399 -13.34 -28.78 74.79
CA LYS A 399 -13.51 -27.68 75.74
C LYS A 399 -12.53 -27.81 76.90
N THR A 400 -12.04 -26.69 77.39
CA THR A 400 -11.27 -26.62 78.65
C THR A 400 -11.55 -25.28 79.35
N VAL A 401 -11.23 -25.19 80.63
CA VAL A 401 -11.52 -24.00 81.44
C VAL A 401 -10.28 -23.61 82.23
N TRP A 402 -9.96 -22.32 82.25
CA TRP A 402 -9.06 -21.72 83.22
C TRP A 402 -9.92 -21.08 84.31
N PRO A 403 -10.02 -21.70 85.51
CA PRO A 403 -10.93 -21.24 86.55
C PRO A 403 -10.70 -19.77 86.91
N GLY A 404 -11.76 -18.96 86.90
CA GLY A 404 -11.69 -17.53 87.20
C GLY A 404 -11.13 -16.64 86.09
N ASP A 405 -10.90 -17.17 84.89
CA ASP A 405 -10.45 -16.38 83.72
C ASP A 405 -11.28 -16.66 82.47
N ARG A 406 -11.17 -17.86 81.88
CA ARG A 406 -11.63 -18.12 80.52
C ARG A 406 -12.19 -19.52 80.32
N TYR A 407 -13.23 -19.60 79.50
CA TYR A 407 -13.73 -20.84 78.91
C TYR A 407 -13.22 -20.96 77.49
N PHE A 408 -12.66 -22.11 77.13
CA PHE A 408 -12.07 -22.39 75.82
C PHE A 408 -12.90 -23.42 75.08
N ILE A 409 -13.08 -23.19 73.78
CA ILE A 409 -13.71 -24.12 72.84
C ILE A 409 -12.76 -24.30 71.66
N ARG A 410 -12.43 -25.53 71.30
CA ARG A 410 -11.63 -25.84 70.11
C ARG A 410 -12.59 -26.05 68.93
N PRO A 411 -12.72 -25.10 68.00
CA PRO A 411 -13.57 -25.28 66.83
C PRO A 411 -12.98 -26.32 65.86
N PRO A 412 -13.82 -26.97 65.04
CA PRO A 412 -13.37 -27.79 63.92
C PRO A 412 -12.50 -27.00 62.92
N ARG A 413 -11.64 -27.72 62.18
CA ARG A 413 -10.80 -27.14 61.14
C ARG A 413 -11.64 -26.43 60.07
N GLY A 414 -11.23 -25.21 59.73
CA GLY A 414 -11.83 -24.33 58.72
C GLY A 414 -10.79 -23.30 58.29
N PHE A 415 -11.11 -22.01 58.38
CA PHE A 415 -10.10 -20.95 58.22
C PHE A 415 -9.03 -21.01 59.32
N ILE A 416 -9.46 -21.38 60.53
CA ILE A 416 -8.57 -21.77 61.62
C ILE A 416 -8.14 -23.22 61.46
N ASP A 417 -6.91 -23.51 61.86
CA ASP A 417 -6.23 -24.79 61.65
C ASP A 417 -6.89 -26.00 62.35
N GLY A 418 -7.84 -25.74 63.26
CA GLY A 418 -8.52 -26.73 64.10
C GLY A 418 -7.76 -27.07 65.38
N ASN A 419 -6.55 -26.53 65.58
CA ASN A 419 -5.77 -26.68 66.81
C ASN A 419 -5.83 -25.42 67.69
N THR A 420 -6.16 -24.28 67.10
CA THR A 420 -6.37 -23.01 67.80
C THR A 420 -7.71 -23.01 68.52
N TRP A 421 -7.78 -22.37 69.69
CA TRP A 421 -8.97 -22.30 70.52
C TRP A 421 -9.63 -20.92 70.44
N VAL A 422 -10.96 -20.87 70.47
CA VAL A 422 -11.71 -19.65 70.74
C VAL A 422 -12.07 -19.62 72.23
N THR A 423 -12.18 -18.44 72.80
CA THR A 423 -12.37 -18.30 74.25
C THR A 423 -13.27 -17.14 74.61
N ALA A 424 -14.03 -17.31 75.69
CA ALA A 424 -14.82 -16.27 76.34
C ALA A 424 -14.31 -16.06 77.78
N ALA A 425 -14.28 -14.82 78.24
CA ALA A 425 -13.91 -14.50 79.61
C ALA A 425 -15.06 -14.85 80.56
N GLU A 426 -14.78 -15.66 81.58
CA GLU A 426 -15.73 -16.20 82.55
C GLU A 426 -15.15 -16.10 83.98
N PRO A 427 -14.95 -14.88 84.50
CA PRO A 427 -14.22 -14.68 85.77
C PRO A 427 -14.94 -15.25 86.99
N GLN A 428 -16.26 -15.50 86.88
CA GLN A 428 -17.05 -16.11 87.96
C GLN A 428 -17.13 -17.64 87.87
N LEU A 429 -16.53 -18.26 86.86
CA LEU A 429 -16.51 -19.71 86.70
C LEU A 429 -15.42 -20.33 87.59
N ILE A 430 -15.73 -20.45 88.88
CA ILE A 430 -14.89 -21.03 89.94
C ILE A 430 -15.70 -22.01 90.80
N ALA A 431 -15.03 -22.95 91.47
CA ALA A 431 -15.67 -24.01 92.25
C ALA A 431 -16.65 -23.50 93.32
N SER A 432 -16.36 -22.37 93.95
CA SER A 432 -17.20 -21.77 95.00
C SER A 432 -18.52 -21.22 94.49
N ASN A 433 -18.66 -21.00 93.18
CA ASN A 433 -19.89 -20.51 92.56
C ASN A 433 -20.71 -21.65 91.93
N ILE A 434 -20.20 -22.88 91.94
CA ILE A 434 -20.84 -24.06 91.37
C ILE A 434 -21.36 -24.93 92.52
N ARG A 435 -22.62 -25.37 92.45
CA ARG A 435 -23.27 -26.26 93.42
C ARG A 435 -22.37 -27.45 93.76
N ASN A 436 -22.30 -27.82 95.04
CA ASN A 436 -21.48 -28.94 95.50
C ASN A 436 -21.75 -30.21 94.68
N GLY A 437 -20.70 -30.76 94.07
CA GLY A 437 -20.74 -31.96 93.24
C GLY A 437 -21.15 -31.76 91.77
N ALA A 438 -21.62 -30.58 91.35
CA ALA A 438 -21.88 -30.30 89.94
C ALA A 438 -20.55 -30.07 89.18
N ASN A 439 -20.45 -30.57 87.95
CA ASN A 439 -19.28 -30.43 87.10
C ASN A 439 -19.60 -29.54 85.89
N ILE A 440 -18.96 -28.38 85.81
CA ILE A 440 -19.05 -27.48 84.66
C ILE A 440 -17.64 -27.30 84.08
N GLY A 441 -17.43 -27.82 82.88
CA GLY A 441 -16.16 -27.68 82.17
C GLY A 441 -14.94 -28.28 82.86
N GLY A 442 -15.12 -29.24 83.77
CA GLY A 442 -14.06 -29.85 84.56
C GLY A 442 -13.90 -29.28 85.98
N ILE A 443 -14.57 -28.17 86.30
CA ILE A 443 -14.59 -27.61 87.65
C ILE A 443 -15.70 -28.27 88.46
N ILE A 444 -15.32 -28.96 89.53
CA ILE A 444 -16.26 -29.54 90.50
C ILE A 444 -16.63 -28.47 91.52
N GLY A 445 -17.93 -28.19 91.63
CA GLY A 445 -18.45 -27.24 92.59
C GLY A 445 -18.31 -27.69 94.03
N ASN A 446 -18.10 -26.73 94.94
CA ASN A 446 -18.04 -26.96 96.39
C ASN A 446 -18.99 -26.02 97.17
N LEU A 447 -19.92 -25.35 96.49
CA LEU A 447 -20.94 -24.52 97.14
C LEU A 447 -21.94 -25.39 97.93
N ILE A 448 -21.93 -25.29 99.26
CA ILE A 448 -22.86 -26.01 100.15
C ILE A 448 -24.16 -25.19 100.32
N GLU A 449 -25.31 -25.80 100.03
CA GLU A 449 -26.65 -25.19 100.11
C GLU A 449 -27.44 -25.74 101.36
N GLY A 450 -27.85 -24.92 102.35
CA GLY A 450 -28.89 -25.28 103.39
C GLY A 450 -28.47 -25.57 104.88
N ARG A 451 -29.44 -25.62 105.84
CA ARG A 451 -29.36 -25.24 107.30
C ARG A 451 -29.07 -26.36 108.38
N PRO A 452 -28.41 -26.10 109.55
CA PRO A 452 -27.85 -27.12 110.52
C PRO A 452 -28.75 -27.63 111.71
N THR A 453 -28.37 -28.76 112.37
CA THR A 453 -28.96 -29.32 113.64
C THR A 453 -27.86 -29.72 114.67
N ILE A 454 -28.17 -29.82 115.98
CA ILE A 454 -27.26 -30.26 117.08
C ILE A 454 -27.92 -31.38 117.93
N GLN A 455 -27.15 -32.37 118.41
CA GLN A 455 -27.64 -33.47 119.28
C GLN A 455 -26.64 -33.78 120.42
N GLY A 456 -27.09 -34.32 121.56
CA GLY A 456 -26.21 -34.69 122.68
C GLY A 456 -26.92 -35.29 123.90
N THR A 457 -26.21 -35.41 125.04
CA THR A 457 -26.69 -35.99 126.31
C THR A 457 -26.31 -35.09 127.48
N ILE A 458 -27.17 -34.97 128.50
CA ILE A 458 -26.98 -34.20 129.74
C ILE A 458 -27.29 -35.05 130.97
N SER A 459 -26.67 -34.76 132.12
CA SER A 459 -27.04 -35.36 133.41
C SER A 459 -27.63 -34.28 134.34
N ALA A 460 -28.84 -34.54 134.82
CA ALA A 460 -29.58 -33.67 135.74
C ALA A 460 -29.23 -34.02 137.20
N PRO A 461 -28.77 -33.05 138.01
CA PRO A 461 -28.62 -33.25 139.46
C PRO A 461 -29.99 -33.28 140.16
N TYR A 462 -30.12 -34.00 141.28
CA TYR A 462 -31.30 -33.95 142.18
C TYR A 462 -31.30 -32.63 142.99
N THR A 463 -31.22 -31.49 142.30
CA THR A 463 -31.29 -30.15 142.88
C THR A 463 -32.21 -29.29 142.03
N ASN A 464 -32.62 -28.13 142.55
CA ASN A 464 -33.40 -27.15 141.78
C ASN A 464 -32.51 -26.32 140.82
N ASP A 465 -31.24 -26.71 140.62
CA ASP A 465 -30.33 -25.99 139.75
C ASP A 465 -30.67 -26.23 138.27
N PRO A 466 -30.73 -25.17 137.45
CA PRO A 466 -31.08 -25.30 136.05
C PRO A 466 -29.95 -25.86 135.19
N ILE A 467 -30.29 -26.72 134.23
CA ILE A 467 -29.34 -27.32 133.29
C ILE A 467 -29.12 -26.40 132.11
N THR A 468 -27.88 -26.28 131.65
CA THR A 468 -27.49 -25.39 130.55
C THR A 468 -26.87 -26.20 129.39
N ILE A 469 -27.41 -26.04 128.18
CA ILE A 469 -26.92 -26.67 126.94
C ILE A 469 -26.39 -25.58 125.99
N PRO A 470 -25.12 -25.62 125.58
CA PRO A 470 -24.58 -24.69 124.58
C PRO A 470 -25.18 -24.95 123.19
N VAL A 471 -25.54 -23.88 122.47
CA VAL A 471 -26.04 -23.89 121.10
C VAL A 471 -25.41 -22.77 120.28
N SER A 472 -24.96 -23.08 119.06
CA SER A 472 -24.29 -22.13 118.15
C SER A 472 -25.24 -21.47 117.14
N PHE A 473 -26.54 -21.76 117.23
CA PHE A 473 -27.58 -21.17 116.39
C PHE A 473 -28.84 -20.88 117.22
N GLN A 474 -29.76 -20.06 116.69
CA GLN A 474 -31.05 -19.78 117.34
C GLN A 474 -31.96 -21.02 117.23
N PRO A 475 -32.28 -21.71 118.34
CA PRO A 475 -33.02 -22.97 118.30
C PRO A 475 -34.52 -22.73 118.12
N ILE A 476 -35.19 -23.58 117.33
CA ILE A 476 -36.66 -23.53 117.16
C ILE A 476 -37.39 -24.63 117.94
N CYS A 477 -36.72 -25.75 118.18
CA CYS A 477 -37.28 -26.91 118.86
C CYS A 477 -36.16 -27.64 119.59
N ILE A 478 -36.49 -28.16 120.78
CA ILE A 478 -35.67 -29.10 121.52
C ILE A 478 -36.50 -30.32 121.87
N VAL A 479 -35.93 -31.50 121.67
CA VAL A 479 -36.52 -32.78 122.08
C VAL A 479 -35.68 -33.33 123.23
N LEU A 480 -36.29 -33.81 124.33
CA LEU A 480 -35.59 -34.38 125.48
C LEU A 480 -36.12 -35.78 125.82
N THR A 481 -35.21 -36.71 126.16
CA THR A 481 -35.56 -38.12 126.47
C THR A 481 -34.76 -38.67 127.65
N GLN A 482 -35.37 -39.37 128.60
CA GLN A 482 -34.70 -39.93 129.79
C GLN A 482 -33.95 -41.23 129.47
N GLY A 483 -32.80 -41.45 130.10
CA GLY A 483 -31.84 -42.51 129.78
C GLY A 483 -32.16 -43.92 130.27
N THR A 484 -32.73 -44.16 131.46
CA THR A 484 -32.90 -45.52 132.05
C THR A 484 -33.92 -45.59 133.21
N GLY A 485 -34.96 -46.44 133.15
CA GLY A 485 -35.82 -46.78 134.31
C GLY A 485 -36.73 -48.02 134.07
N SER A 486 -36.56 -49.09 134.86
CA SER A 486 -37.20 -50.40 134.68
C SER A 486 -38.46 -50.62 135.53
N GLY A 487 -39.54 -49.92 135.19
CA GLY A 487 -40.91 -50.43 135.40
C GLY A 487 -41.34 -50.74 136.84
N ALA A 488 -41.62 -49.70 137.61
CA ALA A 488 -42.75 -49.69 138.54
C ALA A 488 -43.25 -48.24 138.57
N THR A 489 -44.41 -47.99 137.96
CA THR A 489 -44.99 -46.69 137.53
C THR A 489 -44.24 -46.00 136.37
N GLY A 490 -44.84 -46.00 135.17
CA GLY A 490 -44.17 -45.70 133.90
C GLY A 490 -43.86 -44.22 133.64
N HIS A 491 -42.74 -43.94 132.96
CA HIS A 491 -42.26 -42.60 132.61
C HIS A 491 -41.53 -42.63 131.25
N GLY A 492 -41.88 -41.79 130.25
CA GLY A 492 -41.15 -41.77 128.97
C GLY A 492 -41.60 -40.75 127.91
N GLN A 493 -40.66 -39.86 127.53
CA GLN A 493 -40.61 -38.90 126.40
C GLN A 493 -41.30 -37.53 126.54
N VAL A 494 -40.54 -36.45 126.26
CA VAL A 494 -40.99 -35.05 126.36
C VAL A 494 -40.60 -34.26 125.11
N LEU A 495 -41.59 -33.71 124.42
CA LEU A 495 -41.42 -32.81 123.28
C LEU A 495 -41.80 -31.39 123.70
N GLY A 496 -40.94 -30.41 123.42
CA GLY A 496 -41.36 -29.02 123.55
C GLY A 496 -40.79 -28.08 122.50
N MET A 497 -41.65 -27.14 122.13
CA MET A 497 -41.33 -26.12 121.13
C MET A 497 -40.88 -24.85 121.86
N ILE A 498 -39.75 -24.28 121.42
CA ILE A 498 -39.31 -22.99 121.94
C ILE A 498 -40.10 -21.91 121.17
N ARG A 499 -41.28 -21.53 121.67
CA ARG A 499 -42.06 -20.42 121.13
C ARG A 499 -41.85 -19.17 122.00
N GLN A 500 -41.27 -18.12 121.42
CA GLN A 500 -40.94 -16.82 122.03
C GLN A 500 -40.05 -16.90 123.30
N ALA A 501 -38.74 -16.97 123.11
CA ALA A 501 -37.77 -16.77 124.19
C ALA A 501 -37.64 -15.27 124.53
N GLY A 502 -38.55 -14.77 125.37
CA GLY A 502 -38.47 -13.43 125.96
C GLY A 502 -37.55 -13.41 127.20
N ALA A 503 -36.81 -12.31 127.40
CA ALA A 503 -35.77 -12.16 128.42
C ALA A 503 -36.24 -12.13 129.90
N SER A 504 -37.53 -12.39 130.18
CA SER A 504 -38.14 -12.25 131.50
C SER A 504 -38.23 -13.60 132.23
N GLY A 505 -37.09 -14.22 132.53
CA GLY A 505 -36.91 -15.22 133.61
C GLY A 505 -37.76 -16.50 133.64
N SER A 506 -38.74 -16.67 132.76
CA SER A 506 -39.64 -17.82 132.64
C SER A 506 -39.84 -18.07 131.14
N GLY A 507 -38.98 -18.89 130.54
CA GLY A 507 -39.06 -19.23 129.11
C GLY A 507 -40.22 -20.18 128.78
N PRO A 508 -40.46 -20.52 127.49
CA PRO A 508 -41.50 -21.46 127.08
C PRO A 508 -41.51 -22.73 127.93
N VAL A 509 -42.69 -23.09 128.42
CA VAL A 509 -42.84 -24.21 129.35
C VAL A 509 -42.87 -25.51 128.58
N LEU A 510 -41.87 -26.36 128.83
CA LEU A 510 -41.88 -27.76 128.45
C LEU A 510 -42.82 -28.48 129.42
N ARG A 511 -43.81 -29.20 128.88
CA ARG A 511 -44.75 -30.01 129.67
C ARG A 511 -44.26 -31.44 129.74
N TYR A 512 -44.16 -31.98 130.95
CA TYR A 512 -43.76 -33.35 131.22
C TYR A 512 -45.01 -34.11 131.59
N MET A 513 -45.32 -35.18 130.84
CA MET A 513 -46.39 -36.09 131.20
C MET A 513 -45.75 -37.34 131.81
N PHE A 514 -45.94 -37.54 133.11
CA PHE A 514 -45.38 -38.66 133.85
C PHE A 514 -46.37 -39.82 133.97
N SER A 515 -47.67 -39.54 133.87
CA SER A 515 -48.72 -40.54 133.68
C SER A 515 -49.95 -39.88 133.06
N SER A 516 -51.01 -40.65 132.78
CA SER A 516 -52.30 -40.09 132.33
C SER A 516 -52.94 -39.13 133.35
N SER A 517 -52.47 -39.13 134.60
CA SER A 517 -53.01 -38.34 135.71
C SER A 517 -52.00 -37.38 136.35
N ASP A 518 -50.75 -37.31 135.86
CA ASP A 518 -49.70 -36.47 136.46
C ASP A 518 -48.88 -35.70 135.41
N ILE A 519 -48.88 -34.36 135.54
CA ILE A 519 -48.18 -33.42 134.64
C ILE A 519 -47.35 -32.46 135.48
N ASP A 520 -46.02 -32.48 135.31
CA ASP A 520 -45.15 -31.41 135.82
C ASP A 520 -44.58 -30.53 134.70
N TRP A 521 -43.99 -29.42 135.12
CA TRP A 521 -43.64 -28.30 134.27
C TRP A 521 -42.15 -27.97 134.42
N THR A 522 -41.40 -27.87 133.31
CA THR A 522 -40.05 -27.29 133.30
C THR A 522 -40.03 -26.14 132.31
N ALA A 523 -39.62 -24.95 132.73
CA ALA A 523 -39.35 -23.86 131.81
C ALA A 523 -38.09 -24.16 131.00
N CYS A 524 -38.16 -23.94 129.69
CA CYS A 524 -36.99 -23.85 128.82
C CYS A 524 -36.84 -22.40 128.39
N SER A 525 -35.69 -21.79 128.66
CA SER A 525 -35.36 -20.44 128.22
C SER A 525 -34.13 -20.50 127.31
N TYR A 526 -34.12 -19.71 126.25
CA TYR A 526 -32.93 -19.52 125.44
C TYR A 526 -32.38 -18.12 125.69
N SER A 527 -31.09 -18.03 126.03
CA SER A 527 -30.37 -16.76 126.10
C SER A 527 -29.51 -16.62 124.86
N GLN A 528 -29.88 -15.67 123.98
CA GLN A 528 -29.10 -15.36 122.79
C GLN A 528 -27.72 -14.78 123.13
N ALA A 529 -27.61 -14.04 124.24
CA ALA A 529 -26.35 -13.44 124.67
C ALA A 529 -25.30 -14.48 125.09
N ASN A 530 -25.73 -15.63 125.62
CA ASN A 530 -24.84 -16.67 126.15
C ASN A 530 -24.81 -17.93 125.27
N GLY A 531 -25.50 -17.94 124.12
CA GLY A 531 -25.56 -19.09 123.21
C GLY A 531 -25.97 -20.38 123.92
N THR A 532 -26.91 -20.31 124.86
CA THR A 532 -27.24 -21.45 125.73
C THR A 532 -28.75 -21.58 125.93
N ILE A 533 -29.22 -22.82 125.90
CA ILE A 533 -30.57 -23.19 126.34
C ILE A 533 -30.48 -23.57 127.82
N ARG A 534 -31.35 -22.99 128.64
CA ARG A 534 -31.43 -23.22 130.08
C ARG A 534 -32.78 -23.85 130.44
N LEU A 535 -32.73 -24.98 131.15
CA LEU A 535 -33.89 -25.77 131.59
C LEU A 535 -34.06 -25.62 133.11
N SER A 536 -35.21 -25.14 133.58
CA SER A 536 -35.51 -24.83 134.99
C SER A 536 -36.81 -25.50 135.47
N TYR A 537 -36.82 -26.14 136.65
CA TYR A 537 -37.96 -26.90 137.18
C TYR A 537 -38.98 -26.05 137.96
N PHE A 538 -40.28 -26.41 137.96
CA PHE A 538 -41.36 -25.68 138.67
C PHE A 538 -42.02 -26.42 139.86
N GLY A 539 -41.49 -27.54 140.34
CA GLY A 539 -42.09 -28.34 141.41
C GLY A 539 -41.14 -28.66 142.57
N THR A 540 -41.69 -29.19 143.68
CA THR A 540 -40.91 -29.68 144.84
C THR A 540 -40.29 -31.07 144.62
N TRP A 541 -40.63 -31.74 143.51
CA TRP A 541 -40.02 -33.01 143.11
C TRP A 541 -38.75 -32.78 142.30
N GLN A 542 -37.63 -33.36 142.75
CA GLN A 542 -36.32 -33.24 142.10
C GLN A 542 -36.09 -34.42 141.15
N TYR A 543 -35.78 -34.16 139.87
CA TYR A 543 -35.58 -35.19 138.85
C TYR A 543 -34.10 -35.34 138.48
N GLY A 544 -33.40 -36.25 139.15
CA GLY A 544 -32.03 -36.61 138.78
C GLY A 544 -31.96 -37.74 137.74
N GLY A 545 -30.88 -37.76 136.95
CA GLY A 545 -30.61 -38.81 135.94
C GLY A 545 -30.09 -38.27 134.61
N THR A 546 -29.80 -39.16 133.66
CA THR A 546 -29.25 -38.81 132.32
C THR A 546 -30.36 -38.62 131.27
N TRP A 547 -30.22 -37.64 130.38
CA TRP A 547 -31.18 -37.27 129.34
C TRP A 547 -30.51 -36.99 127.98
N ASN A 548 -31.10 -37.41 126.86
CA ASN A 548 -30.63 -37.06 125.50
C ASN A 548 -31.42 -35.90 124.89
N TYR A 549 -30.77 -35.08 124.05
CA TYR A 549 -31.36 -33.93 123.37
C TYR A 549 -31.07 -33.85 121.87
N ILE A 550 -32.03 -33.29 121.11
CA ILE A 550 -31.88 -32.87 119.70
C ILE A 550 -32.42 -31.44 119.56
N ILE A 551 -31.67 -30.57 118.88
CA ILE A 551 -31.96 -29.15 118.70
C ILE A 551 -31.92 -28.82 117.20
N TYR A 552 -32.99 -28.19 116.72
CA TYR A 552 -33.14 -27.81 115.31
C TYR A 552 -32.94 -26.31 115.12
N ALA A 553 -32.22 -25.92 114.06
CA ALA A 553 -32.14 -24.53 113.61
C ALA A 553 -33.34 -24.19 112.72
N ARG A 554 -33.57 -22.88 112.55
CA ARG A 554 -34.51 -22.38 111.54
C ARG A 554 -34.07 -22.81 110.15
#